data_AF-A0A445G9W2-F1
#
_entry.id   AF-A0A445G9W2-F1
#
_cell.length_a   1.000
_cell.length_b   1.000
_cell.length_c   1.000
_cell.angle_alpha   90.00
_cell.angle_beta   90.00
_cell.angle_gamma   90.00
#
_symmetry.space_group_name_H-M   'P 1'
#
loop_
_entity.id
_entity.type
_entity.pdbx_description
1 polymer ?
#
loop_
_entity_poly.entity_id
_entity_poly.type
_entity_poly.pdbx_seq_one_letter_code
_entity_poly.pdbx_strand_id
1 'polypeptide(L)'
;MFLESTILDLPDMKPAVSCPHSLLDYAHNLQPSLSRRSVTAVQSTPFSRWGDLVFFQNGMMEPWLESKGLEDANQVLAYFVVSKIGETPIDGRTDTNPERLIAAYGKWASIVAARLNVGGLSCKVLDKEVFQKQMLEKRIWICSVMLVGATHGGVSVGAVDIEFHTELSNLITELASTASSEKGLTFEEAMEERLCAYSRAVAHFPTAVREFKWRNGWFYSLFDEISDHGIFLTPLFEPFVIPLLLEKLSSSLHSAKIIEYLKKLQ
;
A
#
# COMPACT_ATOMS: atom_id res chain seq x y z
N MET A 1 3.05 4.37 15.48
CA MET A 1 2.22 3.36 16.16
C MET A 1 1.20 2.82 15.17
N PHE A 2 1.66 2.00 14.23
CA PHE A 2 0.84 1.19 13.35
C PHE A 2 1.48 -0.19 13.43
N LEU A 3 0.71 -1.27 13.51
CA LEU A 3 1.33 -2.58 13.40
C LEU A 3 1.84 -2.78 11.99
N GLU A 4 3.12 -2.49 11.87
CA GLU A 4 4.02 -2.95 10.84
C GLU A 4 3.75 -4.43 10.59
N SER A 5 3.52 -4.76 9.31
CA SER A 5 3.27 -6.12 8.89
C SER A 5 4.34 -7.07 9.41
N THR A 6 3.90 -8.06 10.17
CA THR A 6 4.77 -9.07 10.74
C THR A 6 4.75 -10.30 9.82
N ILE A 7 5.90 -10.64 9.24
CA ILE A 7 6.21 -12.05 9.01
C ILE A 7 7.02 -12.46 10.24
N LEU A 8 6.52 -13.45 10.98
CA LEU A 8 7.19 -13.97 12.17
C LEU A 8 8.40 -14.79 11.73
N ASP A 9 9.63 -14.28 11.96
CA ASP A 9 10.75 -15.12 12.38
C ASP A 9 11.91 -14.32 13.05
N LEU A 10 12.61 -14.97 13.99
CA LEU A 10 13.58 -14.48 15.00
C LEU A 10 15.01 -14.18 14.44
N PRO A 11 15.94 -13.52 15.19
CA PRO A 11 16.95 -12.59 14.65
C PRO A 11 18.33 -13.19 14.28
N ASP A 12 19.03 -12.60 13.28
CA ASP A 12 20.33 -11.87 13.45
C ASP A 12 20.96 -11.26 12.14
N MET A 13 21.51 -10.02 12.28
CA MET A 13 22.60 -9.26 11.56
C MET A 13 22.78 -9.29 10.00
N LYS A 14 23.27 -8.29 9.22
CA LYS A 14 23.77 -6.86 9.25
C LYS A 14 23.81 -6.38 7.76
N PRO A 15 23.84 -5.06 7.42
CA PRO A 15 23.68 -4.59 6.03
C PRO A 15 25.00 -4.30 5.28
N ALA A 16 24.96 -4.41 3.93
CA ALA A 16 25.98 -3.88 3.01
C ALA A 16 25.39 -2.78 2.10
N VAL A 17 26.23 -1.81 1.75
CA VAL A 17 25.90 -0.52 1.08
C VAL A 17 26.30 -0.57 -0.40
N SER A 18 25.44 -0.09 -1.30
CA SER A 18 25.82 0.31 -2.67
C SER A 18 25.00 1.53 -3.13
N CYS A 19 25.58 2.33 -4.03
CA CYS A 19 25.10 3.65 -4.45
C CYS A 19 24.13 3.56 -5.66
N PRO A 20 22.99 4.27 -5.67
CA PRO A 20 21.97 4.18 -6.74
C PRO A 20 22.20 5.11 -7.94
N HIS A 21 21.84 4.67 -9.16
CA HIS A 21 22.03 5.39 -10.44
C HIS A 21 20.73 6.01 -11.02
N SER A 22 19.56 5.83 -10.39
CA SER A 22 18.29 6.43 -10.79
C SER A 22 17.45 6.94 -9.61
N LEU A 23 16.44 7.79 -9.88
CA LEU A 23 15.46 8.27 -8.88
C LEU A 23 14.68 7.10 -8.23
N LEU A 24 14.36 6.06 -9.00
CA LEU A 24 13.77 4.81 -8.53
C LEU A 24 14.71 4.06 -7.57
N ASP A 25 16.02 4.02 -7.89
CA ASP A 25 17.04 3.41 -7.03
C ASP A 25 17.27 4.23 -5.74
N TYR A 26 17.04 5.55 -5.77
CA TYR A 26 17.10 6.40 -4.58
C TYR A 26 15.88 6.22 -3.68
N ALA A 27 14.66 6.15 -4.25
CA ALA A 27 13.43 5.81 -3.52
C ALA A 27 13.52 4.41 -2.86
N HIS A 28 14.27 3.50 -3.48
CA HIS A 28 14.59 2.18 -2.95
C HIS A 28 15.42 2.20 -1.64
N ASN A 29 16.16 3.29 -1.38
CA ASN A 29 17.13 3.41 -0.28
C ASN A 29 16.64 4.26 0.90
N LEU A 30 15.43 4.82 0.83
CA LEU A 30 14.81 5.56 1.93
C LEU A 30 14.11 4.56 2.90
N GLN A 31 14.82 4.28 4.01
CA GLN A 31 14.47 3.41 5.14
C GLN A 31 14.50 1.89 4.84
N PRO A 32 14.84 1.02 5.83
CA PRO A 32 14.69 -0.42 5.68
C PRO A 32 13.20 -0.73 5.58
N SER A 33 12.68 -0.70 4.37
CA SER A 33 11.28 -0.95 4.09
C SER A 33 10.94 -2.40 4.43
N LEU A 34 9.75 -2.60 4.98
CA LEU A 34 9.14 -3.87 5.37
C LEU A 34 9.18 -4.92 4.26
N SER A 35 9.21 -4.46 3.00
CA SER A 35 9.50 -5.26 1.82
C SER A 35 10.83 -6.01 1.85
N ARG A 36 11.87 -5.50 2.53
CA ARG A 36 13.11 -6.27 2.76
C ARG A 36 12.80 -7.54 3.54
N ARG A 37 11.94 -7.50 4.56
CA ARG A 37 11.63 -8.69 5.37
C ARG A 37 10.93 -9.77 4.56
N SER A 38 9.99 -9.39 3.69
CA SER A 38 9.34 -10.38 2.80
C SER A 38 10.28 -10.93 1.73
N VAL A 39 11.16 -10.09 1.17
CA VAL A 39 12.21 -10.55 0.25
C VAL A 39 13.17 -11.51 0.96
N THR A 40 13.63 -11.16 2.17
CA THR A 40 14.50 -12.00 2.99
C THR A 40 13.80 -13.30 3.38
N ALA A 41 12.54 -13.26 3.82
CA ALA A 41 11.79 -14.45 4.19
C ALA A 41 11.69 -15.44 3.02
N VAL A 42 11.39 -14.96 1.81
CA VAL A 42 11.40 -15.80 0.60
C VAL A 42 12.78 -16.37 0.32
N GLN A 43 13.83 -15.56 0.38
CA GLN A 43 15.21 -15.99 0.13
C GLN A 43 15.73 -17.01 1.15
N SER A 44 15.31 -16.89 2.41
CA SER A 44 15.68 -17.79 3.50
C SER A 44 14.82 -19.06 3.57
N THR A 45 13.68 -19.09 2.88
CA THR A 45 12.78 -20.24 2.85
C THR A 45 13.17 -21.20 1.72
N PRO A 46 13.28 -22.52 1.96
CA PRO A 46 13.50 -23.49 0.90
C PRO A 46 12.43 -23.37 -0.20
N PHE A 47 12.84 -23.44 -1.47
CA PHE A 47 11.93 -23.29 -2.62
C PHE A 47 10.69 -24.19 -2.53
N SER A 48 10.85 -25.43 -2.06
CA SER A 48 9.75 -26.39 -1.86
C SER A 48 8.69 -25.95 -0.85
N ARG A 49 8.98 -24.91 -0.05
CA ARG A 49 8.10 -24.37 1.00
C ARG A 49 7.59 -22.98 0.67
N TRP A 50 7.94 -22.39 -0.48
CA TRP A 50 7.48 -21.05 -0.84
C TRP A 50 5.96 -20.95 -0.91
N GLY A 51 5.28 -22.00 -1.39
CA GLY A 51 3.81 -22.07 -1.41
C GLY A 51 3.14 -22.09 -0.02
N ASP A 52 3.91 -22.23 1.06
CA ASP A 52 3.40 -22.16 2.42
C ASP A 52 3.56 -20.77 3.07
N LEU A 53 4.26 -19.83 2.40
CA LEU A 53 4.43 -18.48 2.92
C LEU A 53 3.09 -17.73 2.91
N VAL A 54 2.87 -16.94 3.97
CA VAL A 54 1.69 -16.09 4.14
C VAL A 54 2.13 -14.64 4.23
N PHE A 55 1.67 -13.84 3.28
CA PHE A 55 2.05 -12.44 3.15
C PHE A 55 0.99 -11.54 3.79
N PHE A 56 1.33 -10.95 4.94
CA PHE A 56 0.59 -9.83 5.52
C PHE A 56 1.21 -8.56 4.95
N GLN A 57 0.56 -7.84 4.04
CA GLN A 57 1.15 -6.60 3.51
C GLN A 57 0.13 -5.52 3.12
N ASN A 58 0.56 -4.27 3.30
CA ASN A 58 -0.14 -3.06 2.88
C ASN A 58 0.33 -2.54 1.49
N GLY A 59 1.23 -3.25 0.81
CA GLY A 59 1.73 -2.89 -0.52
C GLY A 59 1.30 -3.83 -1.66
N MET A 60 1.28 -3.33 -2.89
CA MET A 60 1.00 -4.08 -4.11
C MET A 60 2.14 -5.05 -4.39
N MET A 61 1.96 -6.30 -3.96
CA MET A 61 2.97 -7.34 -4.09
C MET A 61 2.83 -8.16 -5.36
N GLU A 62 1.67 -8.12 -6.03
CA GLU A 62 1.36 -9.04 -7.13
C GLU A 62 2.46 -9.09 -8.20
N PRO A 63 2.96 -7.97 -8.76
CA PRO A 63 4.02 -8.03 -9.78
C PRO A 63 5.30 -8.70 -9.27
N TRP A 64 5.63 -8.51 -7.99
CA TRP A 64 6.79 -9.14 -7.39
C TRP A 64 6.56 -10.62 -7.12
N LEU A 65 5.38 -11.01 -6.64
CA LEU A 65 5.02 -12.42 -6.43
C LEU A 65 5.01 -13.20 -7.75
N GLU A 66 4.42 -12.62 -8.79
CA GLU A 66 4.44 -13.18 -10.15
C GLU A 66 5.86 -13.36 -10.67
N SER A 67 6.76 -12.39 -10.44
CA SER A 67 8.19 -12.51 -10.80
C SER A 67 8.93 -13.66 -10.09
N LYS A 68 8.31 -14.27 -9.08
CA LYS A 68 8.81 -15.41 -8.31
C LYS A 68 8.03 -16.71 -8.55
N GLY A 69 7.03 -16.70 -9.43
CA GLY A 69 6.12 -17.84 -9.62
C GLY A 69 5.23 -18.08 -8.39
N LEU A 70 4.82 -17.00 -7.72
CA LEU A 70 4.03 -17.01 -6.49
C LEU A 70 2.68 -16.30 -6.67
N GLU A 71 2.12 -16.31 -7.87
CA GLU A 71 0.83 -15.69 -8.22
C GLU A 71 -0.35 -16.15 -7.35
N ASP A 72 -0.31 -17.38 -6.82
CA ASP A 72 -1.32 -17.95 -5.93
C ASP A 72 -0.85 -18.04 -4.46
N ALA A 73 0.15 -17.23 -4.09
CA ALA A 73 0.63 -17.20 -2.71
C ALA A 73 -0.46 -16.77 -1.73
N ASN A 74 -0.33 -17.26 -0.50
CA ASN A 74 -1.26 -16.93 0.58
C ASN A 74 -1.10 -15.47 0.99
N GLN A 75 -2.19 -14.73 1.05
CA GLN A 75 -2.17 -13.29 1.34
C GLN A 75 -3.21 -12.92 2.40
N VAL A 76 -2.90 -11.88 3.17
CA VAL A 76 -3.79 -11.35 4.21
C VAL A 76 -3.87 -9.84 4.13
N LEU A 77 -5.09 -9.33 3.97
CA LEU A 77 -5.42 -7.91 4.07
C LEU A 77 -5.64 -7.56 5.54
N ALA A 78 -4.60 -7.03 6.17
CA ALA A 78 -4.65 -6.65 7.59
C ALA A 78 -5.41 -5.33 7.82
N TYR A 79 -6.64 -5.39 8.28
CA TYR A 79 -7.42 -4.23 8.74
C TYR A 79 -7.57 -4.24 10.25
N PHE A 80 -6.45 -4.12 10.96
CA PHE A 80 -6.46 -3.97 12.41
C PHE A 80 -5.30 -3.07 12.84
N VAL A 81 -5.47 -2.51 14.04
CA VAL A 81 -4.47 -1.67 14.68
C VAL A 81 -4.12 -2.30 16.03
N VAL A 82 -2.85 -2.30 16.41
CA VAL A 82 -2.47 -2.51 17.81
C VAL A 82 -1.63 -1.31 18.22
N SER A 83 -2.00 -0.67 19.32
CA SER A 83 -1.32 0.54 19.76
C SER A 83 0.01 0.18 20.43
N LYS A 84 0.07 -0.84 21.27
CA LYS A 84 1.35 -1.29 21.84
C LYS A 84 1.41 -2.80 22.04
N ILE A 85 2.62 -3.30 22.22
CA ILE A 85 2.85 -4.72 22.53
C ILE A 85 2.03 -5.08 23.78
N GLY A 86 1.26 -6.16 23.69
CA GLY A 86 0.41 -6.66 24.77
C GLY A 86 -1.01 -6.08 24.81
N GLU A 87 -1.35 -5.09 23.96
CA GLU A 87 -2.74 -4.66 23.81
C GLU A 87 -3.52 -5.55 22.85
N THR A 88 -4.83 -5.64 23.07
CA THR A 88 -5.75 -6.31 22.15
C THR A 88 -5.82 -5.54 20.85
N PRO A 89 -5.66 -6.20 19.69
CA PRO A 89 -5.87 -5.58 18.39
C PRO A 89 -7.29 -5.01 18.26
N ILE A 90 -7.37 -3.78 17.75
CA ILE A 90 -8.63 -3.15 17.36
C ILE A 90 -8.90 -3.56 15.92
N ASP A 91 -9.98 -4.31 15.75
CA ASP A 91 -10.47 -4.76 14.45
C ASP A 91 -11.07 -3.58 13.66
N GLY A 92 -10.74 -3.46 12.38
CA GLY A 92 -11.16 -2.37 11.48
C GLY A 92 -12.63 -2.46 11.10
N ARG A 93 -13.52 -2.49 12.09
CA ARG A 93 -14.97 -2.42 11.91
C ARG A 93 -15.36 -1.01 11.51
N THR A 94 -16.18 -0.89 10.47
CA THR A 94 -16.78 0.39 10.05
C THR A 94 -18.30 0.32 10.15
N ASP A 95 -18.96 1.46 10.02
CA ASP A 95 -20.41 1.60 9.85
C ASP A 95 -20.91 0.88 8.59
N THR A 96 -20.14 0.92 7.50
CA THR A 96 -20.45 0.25 6.22
C THR A 96 -20.04 -1.22 6.14
N ASN A 97 -19.20 -1.70 7.05
CA ASN A 97 -18.70 -3.08 7.10
C ASN A 97 -18.70 -3.61 8.55
N PRO A 98 -19.88 -3.88 9.13
CA PRO A 98 -19.98 -4.35 10.50
C PRO A 98 -19.35 -5.74 10.72
N GLU A 99 -19.27 -6.56 9.66
CA GLU A 99 -18.57 -7.86 9.63
C GLU A 99 -17.04 -7.76 9.57
N ARG A 100 -16.48 -6.53 9.60
CA ARG A 100 -15.04 -6.19 9.58
C ARG A 100 -14.37 -6.44 8.23
N LEU A 101 -13.13 -6.00 8.12
CA LEU A 101 -12.42 -5.84 6.84
C LEU A 101 -11.23 -6.80 6.65
N ILE A 102 -10.81 -7.54 7.68
CA ILE A 102 -9.69 -8.48 7.51
C ILE A 102 -10.12 -9.61 6.57
N ALA A 103 -9.28 -9.89 5.57
CA ALA A 103 -9.52 -10.97 4.61
C ALA A 103 -8.24 -11.75 4.34
N ALA A 104 -8.37 -13.04 4.05
CA ALA A 104 -7.30 -13.93 3.68
C ALA A 104 -7.65 -14.71 2.40
N TYR A 105 -6.62 -14.98 1.60
CA TYR A 105 -6.67 -15.75 0.36
C TYR A 105 -5.54 -16.79 0.33
N GLY A 106 -5.77 -17.90 -0.39
CA GLY A 106 -4.79 -18.96 -0.63
C GLY A 106 -5.02 -20.23 0.22
N LYS A 107 -4.17 -21.23 -0.03
CA LYS A 107 -4.15 -22.55 0.62
C LYS A 107 -4.34 -22.51 2.15
N TRP A 108 -3.72 -21.54 2.81
CA TRP A 108 -3.69 -21.43 4.28
C TRP A 108 -4.70 -20.41 4.83
N ALA A 109 -5.56 -19.82 4.01
CA ALA A 109 -6.49 -18.76 4.42
C ALA A 109 -7.38 -19.18 5.60
N SER A 110 -7.96 -20.39 5.58
CA SER A 110 -8.81 -20.89 6.68
C SER A 110 -8.04 -21.06 8.00
N ILE A 111 -6.78 -21.50 7.93
CA ILE A 111 -5.93 -21.65 9.12
C ILE A 111 -5.54 -20.28 9.67
N VAL A 112 -5.22 -19.32 8.80
CA VAL A 112 -4.97 -17.93 9.19
C VAL A 112 -6.20 -17.33 9.86
N ALA A 113 -7.37 -17.51 9.27
CA ALA A 113 -8.63 -16.98 9.81
C ALA A 113 -8.94 -17.57 11.19
N ALA A 114 -8.75 -18.88 11.37
CA ALA A 114 -8.91 -19.52 12.68
C ALA A 114 -7.94 -18.96 13.74
N ARG A 115 -6.67 -18.72 13.37
CA ARG A 115 -5.69 -18.13 14.29
C ARG A 115 -6.01 -16.70 14.67
N LEU A 116 -6.48 -15.89 13.72
CA LEU A 116 -6.93 -14.51 13.99
C LEU A 116 -8.15 -14.51 14.91
N ASN A 117 -9.08 -15.45 14.71
CA ASN A 117 -10.28 -15.59 15.55
C ASN A 117 -9.92 -15.91 17.02
N VAL A 118 -8.95 -16.80 17.25
CA VAL A 118 -8.42 -17.04 18.61
C VAL A 118 -7.88 -15.76 19.26
N GLY A 119 -7.33 -14.84 18.47
CA GLY A 119 -6.87 -13.52 18.89
C GLY A 119 -7.98 -12.45 18.98
N GLY A 120 -9.25 -12.81 18.79
CA GLY A 120 -10.39 -11.87 18.83
C GLY A 120 -10.63 -11.09 17.54
N LEU A 121 -9.94 -11.42 16.45
CA LEU A 121 -10.05 -10.76 15.14
C LEU A 121 -10.90 -11.59 14.17
N SER A 122 -11.87 -10.97 13.49
CA SER A 122 -12.63 -11.67 12.44
C SER A 122 -11.89 -11.59 11.13
N CYS A 123 -11.73 -12.71 10.43
CA CYS A 123 -11.08 -12.77 9.12
C CYS A 123 -11.97 -13.50 8.13
N LYS A 124 -12.26 -12.86 7.01
CA LYS A 124 -12.96 -13.46 5.86
C LYS A 124 -11.99 -14.37 5.11
N VAL A 125 -12.46 -15.52 4.64
CA VAL A 125 -11.75 -16.33 3.64
C VAL A 125 -12.40 -16.05 2.31
N LEU A 126 -11.63 -15.55 1.36
CA LEU A 126 -12.15 -15.08 0.07
C LEU A 126 -11.51 -15.86 -1.08
N ASP A 127 -12.29 -16.05 -2.14
CA ASP A 127 -11.79 -16.49 -3.43
C ASP A 127 -10.97 -15.38 -4.11
N LYS A 128 -10.17 -15.77 -5.10
CA LYS A 128 -9.15 -14.91 -5.73
C LYS A 128 -9.72 -13.57 -6.20
N GLU A 129 -10.78 -13.60 -6.99
CA GLU A 129 -11.37 -12.38 -7.58
C GLU A 129 -11.89 -11.42 -6.51
N VAL A 130 -12.62 -11.94 -5.51
CA VAL A 130 -13.19 -11.13 -4.42
C VAL A 130 -12.07 -10.55 -3.55
N PHE A 131 -11.03 -11.34 -3.28
CA PHE A 131 -9.84 -10.87 -2.56
C PHE A 131 -9.11 -9.77 -3.31
N GLN A 132 -8.93 -9.91 -4.63
CA GLN A 132 -8.24 -8.92 -5.46
C GLN A 132 -8.98 -7.58 -5.49
N LYS A 133 -10.32 -7.59 -5.63
CA LYS A 133 -11.14 -6.37 -5.51
C LYS A 133 -10.92 -5.68 -4.16
N GLN A 134 -11.02 -6.39 -3.04
CA GLN A 134 -10.80 -5.81 -1.72
C GLN A 134 -9.36 -5.35 -1.49
N MET A 135 -8.38 -6.07 -2.04
CA MET A 135 -6.98 -5.66 -2.00
C MET A 135 -6.82 -4.31 -2.69
N LEU A 136 -7.37 -4.15 -3.89
CA LEU A 136 -7.26 -2.91 -4.66
C LEU A 136 -8.02 -1.76 -4.00
N GLU A 137 -9.20 -1.99 -3.43
CA GLU A 137 -9.90 -0.98 -2.62
C GLU A 137 -9.00 -0.48 -1.47
N LYS A 138 -8.36 -1.40 -0.75
CA LYS A 138 -7.38 -1.05 0.29
C LYS A 138 -6.22 -0.22 -0.25
N ARG A 139 -5.72 -0.59 -1.43
CA ARG A 139 -4.59 0.08 -2.10
C ARG A 139 -4.97 1.49 -2.50
N ILE A 140 -6.14 1.67 -3.10
CA ILE A 140 -6.68 2.97 -3.48
C ILE A 140 -6.80 3.84 -2.23
N TRP A 141 -7.41 3.35 -1.15
CA TRP A 141 -7.53 4.09 0.11
C TRP A 141 -6.17 4.54 0.66
N ILE A 142 -5.21 3.62 0.81
CA ILE A 142 -3.92 3.98 1.41
C ILE A 142 -3.10 4.90 0.51
N CYS A 143 -3.23 4.76 -0.82
CA CYS A 143 -2.52 5.62 -1.77
C CYS A 143 -3.13 7.01 -1.82
N SER A 144 -4.45 7.14 -1.79
CA SER A 144 -5.13 8.42 -1.89
C SER A 144 -5.05 9.21 -0.59
N VAL A 145 -5.51 8.63 0.53
CA VAL A 145 -5.58 9.29 1.83
C VAL A 145 -4.20 9.73 2.32
N MET A 146 -3.20 8.85 2.21
CA MET A 146 -1.85 9.18 2.69
C MET A 146 -1.15 10.20 1.80
N LEU A 147 -1.48 10.24 0.51
CA LEU A 147 -0.89 11.19 -0.43
C LEU A 147 -1.49 12.58 -0.24
N VAL A 148 -2.82 12.71 -0.27
CA VAL A 148 -3.51 13.99 -0.06
C VAL A 148 -3.15 14.58 1.31
N GLY A 149 -3.18 13.78 2.36
CA GLY A 149 -2.81 14.29 3.68
C GLY A 149 -1.35 14.73 3.78
N ALA A 150 -0.43 14.03 3.10
CA ALA A 150 0.97 14.41 3.06
C ALA A 150 1.21 15.73 2.31
N THR A 151 0.46 16.00 1.23
CA THR A 151 0.57 17.28 0.49
C THR A 151 0.01 18.46 1.29
N HIS A 152 -0.85 18.20 2.26
CA HIS A 152 -1.38 19.19 3.19
C HIS A 152 -0.64 19.20 4.53
N GLY A 153 0.66 18.91 4.54
CA GLY A 153 1.51 19.01 5.74
C GLY A 153 1.40 17.84 6.71
N GLY A 154 0.91 16.68 6.27
CA GLY A 154 0.81 15.46 7.08
C GLY A 154 -0.38 15.49 8.05
N VAL A 155 -1.50 16.10 7.65
CA VAL A 155 -2.73 16.16 8.45
C VAL A 155 -3.26 14.78 8.83
N SER A 156 -4.19 14.74 9.78
CA SER A 156 -4.83 13.49 10.18
C SER A 156 -5.67 12.88 9.04
N VAL A 157 -5.86 11.56 9.05
CA VAL A 157 -6.75 10.86 8.09
C VAL A 157 -8.16 11.46 8.11
N GLY A 158 -8.69 11.83 9.28
CA GLY A 158 -10.00 12.45 9.40
C GLY A 158 -10.07 13.84 8.77
N ALA A 159 -8.99 14.62 8.86
CA ALA A 159 -8.91 15.91 8.18
C ALA A 159 -8.89 15.74 6.66
N VAL A 160 -8.24 14.70 6.13
CA VAL A 160 -8.30 14.38 4.69
C VAL A 160 -9.73 14.08 4.25
N ASP A 161 -10.47 13.27 5.01
CA ASP A 161 -11.85 12.87 4.71
C ASP A 161 -12.83 14.06 4.74
N ILE A 162 -12.60 15.05 5.60
CA ILE A 162 -13.53 16.17 5.84
C ILE A 162 -13.10 17.44 5.10
N GLU A 163 -11.87 17.91 5.30
CA GLU A 163 -11.39 19.22 4.82
C GLU A 163 -10.94 19.15 3.36
N PHE A 164 -10.44 17.99 2.92
CA PHE A 164 -9.89 17.77 1.58
C PHE A 164 -10.68 16.73 0.77
N HIS A 165 -11.97 16.57 1.11
CA HIS A 165 -12.84 15.54 0.55
C HIS A 165 -12.90 15.54 -0.98
N THR A 166 -13.02 16.71 -1.61
CA THR A 166 -13.07 16.81 -3.08
C THR A 166 -11.78 16.34 -3.74
N GLU A 167 -10.61 16.69 -3.18
CA GLU A 167 -9.32 16.21 -3.68
C GLU A 167 -9.19 14.68 -3.49
N LEU A 168 -9.59 14.18 -2.33
CA LEU A 168 -9.63 12.76 -2.03
C LEU A 168 -10.53 11.99 -3.02
N SER A 169 -11.75 12.47 -3.25
CA SER A 169 -12.75 11.86 -4.14
C SER A 169 -12.26 11.78 -5.59
N ASN A 170 -11.68 12.87 -6.08
CA ASN A 170 -11.10 12.92 -7.42
C ASN A 170 -9.97 11.90 -7.58
N LEU A 171 -9.07 11.83 -6.59
CA LEU A 171 -7.95 10.89 -6.63
C LEU A 171 -8.41 9.44 -6.48
N ILE A 172 -9.40 9.15 -5.62
CA ILE A 172 -10.01 7.81 -5.53
C ILE A 172 -10.57 7.39 -6.88
N THR A 173 -11.31 8.28 -7.55
CA THR A 173 -11.90 8.02 -8.87
C THR A 173 -10.84 7.71 -9.92
N GLU A 174 -9.77 8.51 -9.96
CA GLU A 174 -8.64 8.31 -10.87
C GLU A 174 -7.96 6.96 -10.64
N LEU A 175 -7.55 6.67 -9.40
CA LEU A 175 -6.87 5.42 -9.07
C LEU A 175 -7.77 4.19 -9.31
N ALA A 176 -9.07 4.30 -9.03
CA ALA A 176 -10.03 3.24 -9.30
C ALA A 176 -10.21 2.97 -10.79
N SER A 177 -10.26 4.02 -11.62
CA SER A 177 -10.35 3.87 -13.07
C SER A 177 -9.11 3.16 -13.63
N THR A 178 -7.91 3.59 -13.21
CA THR A 178 -6.64 2.96 -13.60
C THR A 178 -6.58 1.51 -13.15
N ALA A 179 -6.89 1.20 -11.88
CA ALA A 179 -6.88 -0.17 -11.38
C ALA A 179 -7.90 -1.08 -12.08
N SER A 180 -9.10 -0.57 -12.38
CA SER A 180 -10.15 -1.31 -13.09
C SER A 180 -9.70 -1.67 -14.51
N SER A 181 -9.12 -0.71 -15.24
CA SER A 181 -8.60 -0.91 -16.59
C SER A 181 -7.46 -1.93 -16.60
N GLU A 182 -6.49 -1.77 -15.70
CA GLU A 182 -5.31 -2.62 -15.62
C GLU A 182 -5.66 -4.08 -15.27
N LYS A 183 -6.60 -4.27 -14.34
CA LYS A 183 -6.96 -5.61 -13.84
C LYS A 183 -8.17 -6.22 -14.53
N GLY A 184 -8.79 -5.50 -15.47
CA GLY A 184 -9.98 -5.96 -16.19
C GLY A 184 -11.15 -6.28 -15.25
N LEU A 185 -11.34 -5.48 -14.20
CA LEU A 185 -12.36 -5.71 -13.17
C LEU A 185 -13.27 -4.50 -12.96
N THR A 186 -14.40 -4.75 -12.31
CA THR A 186 -15.35 -3.71 -11.91
C THR A 186 -15.47 -3.70 -10.38
N PHE A 187 -15.28 -2.54 -9.77
CA PHE A 187 -15.53 -2.34 -8.34
C PHE A 187 -17.02 -2.30 -8.03
N GLU A 188 -17.38 -2.72 -6.81
CA GLU A 188 -18.76 -2.66 -6.35
C GLU A 188 -19.18 -1.21 -6.08
N GLU A 189 -20.47 -0.90 -6.29
CA GLU A 189 -21.06 0.42 -6.04
C GLU A 189 -20.73 0.95 -4.63
N ALA A 190 -20.74 2.28 -4.44
CA ALA A 190 -20.45 2.94 -3.16
C ALA A 190 -19.05 2.62 -2.57
N MET A 191 -18.08 2.29 -3.44
CA MET A 191 -16.69 2.09 -3.03
C MET A 191 -16.13 3.30 -2.27
N GLU A 192 -16.30 4.51 -2.80
CA GLU A 192 -15.82 5.73 -2.14
C GLU A 192 -16.35 5.84 -0.70
N GLU A 193 -17.64 5.61 -0.48
CA GLU A 193 -18.24 5.64 0.85
C GLU A 193 -17.63 4.58 1.79
N ARG A 194 -17.30 3.37 1.28
CA ARG A 194 -16.56 2.37 2.07
C ARG A 194 -15.16 2.85 2.46
N LEU A 195 -14.45 3.52 1.56
CA LEU A 195 -13.11 4.05 1.81
C LEU A 195 -13.17 5.19 2.84
N CYS A 196 -14.13 6.11 2.72
CA CYS A 196 -14.37 7.19 3.67
C CYS A 196 -14.80 6.66 5.04
N ALA A 197 -15.67 5.66 5.09
CA ALA A 197 -16.03 4.94 6.32
C ALA A 197 -14.82 4.36 7.06
N TYR A 198 -13.87 3.80 6.32
CA TYR A 198 -12.62 3.35 6.92
C TYR A 198 -11.75 4.51 7.41
N SER A 199 -11.66 5.61 6.66
CA SER A 199 -10.99 6.84 7.10
C SER A 199 -11.54 7.34 8.44
N ARG A 200 -12.86 7.36 8.62
CA ARG A 200 -13.51 7.73 9.89
C ARG A 200 -13.09 6.81 11.05
N ALA A 201 -13.00 5.50 10.82
CA ALA A 201 -12.57 4.55 11.84
C ALA A 201 -11.11 4.75 12.30
N VAL A 202 -10.27 5.36 11.46
CA VAL A 202 -8.84 5.61 11.72
C VAL A 202 -8.49 7.10 11.68
N ALA A 203 -9.47 7.97 11.95
CA ALA A 203 -9.38 9.42 11.71
C ALA A 203 -8.21 10.12 12.39
N HIS A 204 -7.82 9.66 13.58
CA HIS A 204 -6.77 10.29 14.40
C HIS A 204 -5.34 10.04 13.90
N PHE A 205 -5.15 9.10 12.95
CA PHE A 205 -3.82 8.75 12.49
C PHE A 205 -3.21 9.84 11.60
N PRO A 206 -1.90 10.11 11.73
CA PRO A 206 -1.22 11.04 10.83
C PRO A 206 -1.01 10.42 9.45
N THR A 207 -1.10 11.24 8.41
CA THR A 207 -0.82 10.82 7.04
C THR A 207 0.66 11.00 6.69
N ALA A 208 1.20 10.05 5.93
CA ALA A 208 2.55 10.15 5.40
C ALA A 208 2.74 9.17 4.24
N VAL A 209 3.42 9.60 3.18
CA VAL A 209 3.85 8.71 2.11
C VAL A 209 5.00 7.83 2.60
N ARG A 210 4.73 6.52 2.67
CA ARG A 210 5.66 5.47 3.10
C ARG A 210 5.67 4.33 2.09
N GLU A 211 6.76 3.58 2.04
CA GLU A 211 6.89 2.38 1.20
C GLU A 211 6.49 2.64 -0.26
N PHE A 212 6.89 3.81 -0.81
CA PHE A 212 6.38 4.35 -2.08
C PHE A 212 6.34 3.28 -3.18
N LYS A 213 7.45 2.56 -3.40
CA LYS A 213 7.53 1.45 -4.37
C LYS A 213 6.34 0.50 -4.33
N TRP A 214 5.88 0.15 -3.13
CA TRP A 214 4.82 -0.83 -2.91
C TRP A 214 3.45 -0.21 -2.74
N ARG A 215 3.35 1.10 -2.54
CA ARG A 215 2.06 1.81 -2.47
C ARG A 215 1.84 2.57 -3.77
N ASN A 216 2.06 3.86 -3.75
CA ASN A 216 1.84 4.76 -4.88
C ASN A 216 2.70 4.42 -6.12
N GLY A 217 3.82 3.71 -5.94
CA GLY A 217 4.75 3.33 -7.01
C GLY A 217 4.14 2.43 -8.07
N TRP A 218 3.18 1.56 -7.72
CA TRP A 218 2.46 0.75 -8.70
C TRP A 218 1.56 1.61 -9.60
N PHE A 219 0.80 2.53 -9.02
CA PHE A 219 0.01 3.47 -9.82
C PHE A 219 0.91 4.37 -10.66
N TYR A 220 2.02 4.86 -10.10
CA TYR A 220 3.00 5.67 -10.82
C TYR A 220 3.55 4.95 -12.06
N SER A 221 3.93 3.67 -11.96
CA SER A 221 4.42 2.93 -13.13
C SER A 221 3.38 2.76 -14.22
N LEU A 222 2.10 2.61 -13.86
CA LEU A 222 1.02 2.52 -14.85
C LEU A 222 0.82 3.85 -15.59
N PHE A 223 0.90 4.98 -14.88
CA PHE A 223 0.79 6.30 -15.52
C PHE A 223 1.97 6.62 -16.43
N ASP A 224 3.18 6.20 -16.07
CA ASP A 224 4.39 6.34 -16.89
C ASP A 224 4.23 5.56 -18.20
N GLU A 225 3.78 4.30 -18.12
CA GLU A 225 3.48 3.48 -19.29
C GLU A 225 2.39 4.11 -20.17
N ILE A 226 1.30 4.63 -19.60
CA ILE A 226 0.22 5.29 -20.35
C ILE A 226 0.71 6.56 -21.07
N SER A 227 1.59 7.33 -20.42
CA SER A 227 2.17 8.56 -20.97
C SER A 227 3.07 8.29 -22.17
N ASP A 228 3.87 7.21 -22.12
CA ASP A 228 4.72 6.77 -23.24
C ASP A 228 3.91 6.34 -24.48
N HIS A 229 2.64 5.92 -24.29
CA HIS A 229 1.75 5.53 -25.37
C HIS A 229 0.96 6.72 -25.97
N GLY A 230 1.29 7.96 -25.61
CA GLY A 230 0.70 9.16 -26.20
C GLY A 230 -0.74 9.43 -25.79
N ILE A 231 -1.24 8.76 -24.76
CA ILE A 231 -2.54 9.01 -24.15
C ILE A 231 -2.30 9.97 -22.97
N PHE A 232 -2.51 11.28 -23.20
CA PHE A 232 -2.51 12.26 -22.11
C PHE A 232 -3.77 12.06 -21.24
N LEU A 233 -3.62 11.33 -20.14
CA LEU A 233 -4.56 11.16 -19.02
C LEU A 233 -3.66 11.14 -17.76
N THR A 234 -3.74 11.97 -16.72
CA THR A 234 -4.81 12.75 -16.09
C THR A 234 -4.21 13.76 -15.07
N PRO A 235 -4.93 14.81 -14.62
CA PRO A 235 -4.33 16.06 -14.11
C PRO A 235 -3.95 16.12 -12.63
N LEU A 236 -4.11 15.06 -11.81
CA LEU A 236 -4.02 15.20 -10.35
C LEU A 236 -2.89 14.40 -9.70
N PHE A 237 -2.62 13.16 -10.13
CA PHE A 237 -1.55 12.36 -9.49
C PHE A 237 -0.15 13.00 -9.62
N GLU A 238 0.20 13.51 -10.80
CA GLU A 238 1.48 14.19 -11.03
C GLU A 238 1.68 15.43 -10.13
N PRO A 239 0.77 16.41 -10.05
CA PRO A 239 0.94 17.56 -9.16
C PRO A 239 0.91 17.22 -7.67
N PHE A 240 0.41 16.07 -7.23
CA PHE A 240 0.55 15.62 -5.84
C PHE A 240 1.89 14.92 -5.58
N VAL A 241 2.37 14.11 -6.53
CA VAL A 241 3.56 13.27 -6.34
C VAL A 241 4.85 14.06 -6.61
N ILE A 242 4.88 14.92 -7.63
CA ILE A 242 6.08 15.67 -8.02
C ILE A 242 6.56 16.60 -6.90
N PRO A 243 5.73 17.43 -6.24
CA PRO A 243 6.18 18.28 -5.14
C PRO A 243 6.70 17.49 -3.94
N LEU A 244 6.06 16.37 -3.59
CA LEU A 244 6.50 15.50 -2.48
C LEU A 244 7.82 14.77 -2.78
N LEU A 245 8.01 14.31 -4.02
CA LEU A 245 9.28 13.78 -4.48
C LEU A 245 10.35 14.87 -4.46
N LEU A 246 10.05 16.07 -4.97
CA LEU A 246 10.96 17.22 -4.98
C LEU A 246 11.34 17.69 -3.56
N GLU A 247 10.41 17.72 -2.61
CA GLU A 247 10.65 18.10 -1.21
C GLU A 247 11.54 17.05 -0.51
N LYS A 248 11.25 15.76 -0.68
CA LYS A 248 12.12 14.67 -0.18
C LYS A 248 13.49 14.62 -0.86
N LEU A 249 13.58 15.02 -2.12
CA LEU A 249 14.87 15.17 -2.81
C LEU A 249 15.63 16.38 -2.28
N SER A 250 14.98 17.52 -2.07
CA SER A 250 15.58 18.77 -1.59
C SER A 250 16.17 18.67 -0.18
N SER A 251 15.62 17.78 0.66
CA SER A 251 16.12 17.48 2.01
C SER A 251 17.30 16.49 2.04
N SER A 252 17.72 15.98 0.88
CA SER A 252 18.89 15.10 0.75
C SER A 252 20.05 15.80 0.02
N LEU A 253 21.28 15.68 0.54
CA LEU A 253 22.46 16.45 0.12
C LEU A 253 22.94 16.27 -1.35
N HIS A 254 22.28 15.45 -2.18
CA HIS A 254 22.75 15.07 -3.53
C HIS A 254 21.82 15.51 -4.69
N SER A 255 20.82 16.36 -4.43
CA SER A 255 19.68 16.60 -5.32
C SER A 255 19.82 17.71 -6.37
N ALA A 256 20.95 18.43 -6.44
CA ALA A 256 21.08 19.59 -7.31
C ALA A 256 20.87 19.29 -8.82
N LYS A 257 21.39 18.18 -9.34
CA LYS A 257 21.30 17.82 -10.77
C LYS A 257 19.92 17.32 -11.18
N ILE A 258 19.21 16.66 -10.27
CA ILE A 258 17.85 16.13 -10.52
C ILE A 258 16.83 17.28 -10.51
N ILE A 259 16.98 18.22 -9.57
CA ILE A 259 16.15 19.43 -9.51
C ILE A 259 16.33 20.27 -10.79
N GLU A 260 17.55 20.35 -11.33
CA GLU A 260 17.84 21.09 -12.56
C GLU A 260 17.27 20.41 -13.82
N TYR A 261 17.20 19.07 -13.84
CA TYR A 261 16.55 18.32 -14.92
C TYR A 261 15.03 18.49 -14.91
N LEU A 262 14.40 18.41 -13.73
CA LEU A 262 12.95 18.53 -13.59
C LEU A 262 12.43 19.95 -13.82
N LYS A 263 13.24 20.98 -13.51
CA LYS A 263 12.93 22.38 -13.86
C LYS A 263 12.91 22.66 -15.38
N LYS A 264 13.48 21.78 -16.20
CA LYS A 264 13.47 21.90 -17.67
C LYS A 264 12.24 21.27 -18.32
N LEU A 265 11.40 20.59 -17.52
CA LEU A 265 10.18 19.92 -17.98
C LEU A 265 8.90 20.73 -17.67
N GLN A 266 9.03 21.92 -17.05
CA GLN A 266 7.99 22.95 -16.95
C GLN A 266 8.18 24.00 -18.04
#